data_AF-A0A916TMS5-F1
#
_entry.id   AF-A0A916TMS5-F1
#
_cell.length_a   1.000
_cell.length_b   1.000
_cell.length_c   1.000
_cell.angle_alpha   90.00
_cell.angle_beta   90.00
_cell.angle_gamma   90.00
#
_symmetry.space_group_name_H-M   'P 1'
#
loop_
_entity.id
_entity.type
_entity.pdbx_description
1 polymer ?
#
loop_
_entity_poly.entity_id
_entity_poly.type
_entity_poly.pdbx_seq_one_letter_code
_entity_poly.pdbx_strand_id
1 'polypeptide(L)'
;MSELKLDKDTKTRLAAEIRRYIDRELEIEIGNMEAEFFLDFLAQTLGPSFCNLGLKDAQTLISRRMIDLNDDMDALARLETTVSPRK
;
A
#
# COMPACT_ATOMS: atom_id res chain seq x y z
N MET A 1 3.16 16.64 6.39
CA MET A 1 2.76 15.53 5.49
C MET A 1 3.72 15.57 4.32
N SER A 2 4.55 14.55 4.15
CA SER A 2 5.53 14.55 3.07
C SER A 2 4.80 14.66 1.74
N GLU A 3 5.29 15.57 0.89
CA GLU A 3 4.79 15.72 -0.47
C GLU A 3 4.93 14.37 -1.18
N LEU A 4 3.82 13.78 -1.62
CA LEU A 4 3.83 12.48 -2.28
C LEU A 4 4.40 12.66 -3.69
N LYS A 5 5.72 12.67 -3.80
CA LYS A 5 6.44 12.84 -5.06
C LYS A 5 6.78 11.49 -5.67
N LEU A 6 6.27 11.26 -6.88
CA LEU A 6 6.71 10.17 -7.73
C LEU A 6 8.14 10.45 -8.22
N ASP A 7 8.95 9.41 -8.36
CA ASP A 7 10.22 9.53 -9.07
C ASP A 7 9.97 9.83 -10.56
N LYS A 8 10.98 10.36 -11.24
CA LYS A 8 10.86 10.87 -12.61
C LYS A 8 10.45 9.77 -13.62
N ASP A 9 10.98 8.57 -13.47
CA ASP A 9 10.73 7.48 -14.40
C ASP A 9 9.32 6.94 -14.23
N THR A 10 8.88 6.75 -12.98
CA THR A 10 7.50 6.40 -12.65
C THR A 10 6.52 7.45 -13.13
N LYS A 11 6.80 8.74 -12.90
CA LYS A 11 5.94 9.84 -13.34
C LYS A 11 5.79 9.84 -14.86
N THR A 12 6.90 9.75 -15.61
CA THR A 12 6.89 9.72 -17.08
C THR A 12 6.06 8.54 -17.60
N ARG A 13 6.26 7.35 -17.03
CA ARG A 13 5.54 6.13 -17.43
C ARG A 13 4.03 6.26 -17.17
N LEU A 14 3.65 6.71 -15.99
CA LEU A 14 2.24 6.85 -15.60
C LEU A 14 1.54 7.97 -16.37
N ALA A 15 2.21 9.10 -16.62
CA ALA A 15 1.68 10.17 -17.46
C ALA A 15 1.40 9.67 -18.88
N ALA A 16 2.28 8.84 -19.44
CA ALA A 16 2.04 8.21 -20.74
C ALA A 16 0.82 7.26 -20.73
N GLU A 17 0.57 6.55 -19.63
CA GLU A 17 -0.64 5.71 -19.47
C GLU A 17 -1.91 6.55 -19.41
N ILE A 18 -1.89 7.60 -18.60
CA ILE A 18 -2.99 8.55 -18.45
C ILE A 18 -3.34 9.20 -19.79
N ARG A 19 -2.33 9.69 -20.52
CA ARG A 19 -2.54 10.26 -21.85
C ARG A 19 -3.20 9.24 -22.78
N ARG A 20 -2.70 8.00 -22.83
CA ARG A 20 -3.28 6.92 -23.67
C ARG A 20 -4.71 6.59 -23.29
N TYR A 21 -5.08 6.71 -22.01
CA TYR A 21 -6.45 6.50 -21.56
C TYR A 21 -7.35 7.66 -22.00
N ILE A 22 -6.93 8.91 -21.77
CA ILE A 22 -7.69 10.10 -22.13
C ILE A 22 -7.92 10.17 -23.65
N ASP A 23 -6.89 9.87 -24.44
CA ASP A 23 -6.99 9.81 -25.90
C ASP A 23 -8.00 8.74 -26.36
N ARG A 24 -7.93 7.53 -25.82
CA ARG A 24 -8.78 6.41 -26.28
C ARG A 24 -10.21 6.47 -25.76
N GLU A 25 -10.39 6.80 -24.50
CA GLU A 25 -11.70 6.68 -23.83
C GLU A 25 -12.49 7.99 -23.86
N LEU A 26 -11.79 9.12 -23.94
CA LEU A 26 -12.41 10.45 -23.96
C LEU A 26 -12.30 11.14 -25.31
N GLU A 27 -11.56 10.56 -26.28
CA GLU A 27 -11.30 11.13 -27.59
C GLU A 27 -10.66 12.53 -27.52
N ILE A 28 -9.83 12.76 -26.48
CA ILE A 28 -9.12 14.02 -26.25
C ILE A 28 -7.61 13.79 -26.35
N GLU A 29 -6.97 14.47 -27.29
CA GLU A 29 -5.51 14.48 -27.39
C GLU A 29 -4.92 15.49 -26.40
N ILE A 30 -4.04 15.01 -25.50
CA ILE A 30 -3.28 15.87 -24.58
C ILE A 30 -1.78 15.63 -24.74
N GLY A 31 -0.98 16.66 -24.48
CA GLY A 31 0.48 16.52 -24.47
C GLY A 31 1.00 15.80 -23.22
N ASN A 32 2.32 15.54 -23.22
CA ASN A 32 3.00 14.89 -22.08
C ASN A 32 2.93 15.77 -20.82
N MET A 33 3.09 17.08 -20.96
CA MET A 33 3.16 18.01 -19.83
C MET A 33 1.81 18.11 -19.13
N GLU A 34 0.73 18.17 -19.90
CA GLU A 34 -0.65 18.15 -19.40
C GLU A 34 -0.95 16.86 -18.65
N ALA A 35 -0.52 15.71 -19.18
CA ALA A 35 -0.68 14.42 -18.52
C ALA A 35 0.12 14.34 -17.21
N GLU A 36 1.33 14.89 -17.17
CA GLU A 36 2.15 14.98 -15.97
C GLU A 36 1.51 15.86 -14.89
N PHE A 37 0.95 17.01 -15.26
CA PHE A 37 0.24 17.88 -14.32
C PHE A 37 -1.03 17.24 -13.79
N PHE A 38 -1.77 16.53 -14.65
CA PHE A 38 -2.94 15.79 -14.21
C PHE A 38 -2.55 14.67 -13.24
N LEU A 39 -1.47 13.94 -13.52
CA LEU A 39 -0.92 12.95 -12.61
C LEU A 39 -0.51 13.56 -11.27
N ASP A 40 0.15 14.73 -11.25
CA ASP A 40 0.51 15.42 -10.01
C ASP A 40 -0.74 15.76 -9.17
N PHE A 41 -1.80 16.26 -9.81
CA PHE A 41 -3.07 16.53 -9.16
C PHE A 41 -3.70 15.26 -8.56
N LEU A 42 -3.72 14.16 -9.32
CA LEU A 42 -4.23 12.87 -8.83
C LEU A 42 -3.38 12.32 -7.67
N ALA A 43 -2.06 12.44 -7.74
CA ALA A 43 -1.16 11.99 -6.68
C ALA A 43 -1.40 12.76 -5.37
N GLN A 44 -1.63 14.07 -5.45
CA GLN A 44 -1.92 14.90 -4.28
C GLN A 44 -3.33 14.63 -3.70
N THR A 45 -4.31 14.34 -4.54
CA THR A 45 -5.71 14.17 -4.11
C THR A 45 -6.04 12.75 -3.69
N LEU A 46 -5.60 11.74 -4.45
CA LEU A 46 -5.92 10.34 -4.22
C LEU A 46 -4.83 9.60 -3.43
N GLY A 47 -3.57 10.03 -3.57
CA GLY A 47 -2.41 9.36 -2.98
C GLY A 47 -2.52 9.11 -1.48
N PRO A 48 -2.85 10.12 -0.64
CA PRO A 48 -3.01 9.92 0.80
C PRO A 48 -4.06 8.86 1.15
N SER A 49 -5.17 8.82 0.42
CA SER A 49 -6.25 7.85 0.64
C SER A 49 -5.79 6.41 0.36
N PHE A 50 -5.10 6.19 -0.77
CA PHE A 50 -4.56 4.87 -1.11
C PHE A 50 -3.42 4.44 -0.19
N CYS A 51 -2.54 5.35 0.21
CA CYS A 51 -1.48 5.04 1.18
C CYS A 51 -2.06 4.67 2.55
N ASN A 52 -3.07 5.40 3.04
CA ASN A 52 -3.74 5.08 4.29
C ASN A 52 -4.45 3.73 4.24
N LEU A 53 -5.09 3.41 3.11
CA LEU A 53 -5.69 2.10 2.90
C LEU A 53 -4.63 0.99 2.95
N GLY A 54 -3.51 1.17 2.23
CA GLY A 54 -2.40 0.21 2.27
C GLY A 54 -1.80 0.04 3.66
N LEU A 55 -1.68 1.12 4.44
CA LEU A 55 -1.21 1.04 5.83
C LEU A 55 -2.20 0.27 6.72
N LYS A 56 -3.50 0.47 6.54
CA LYS A 56 -4.54 -0.25 7.28
C LYS A 56 -4.54 -1.75 6.96
N ASP A 57 -4.32 -2.10 5.70
CA ASP A 57 -4.20 -3.49 5.27
C ASP A 57 -2.97 -4.15 5.88
N ALA A 58 -1.82 -3.45 5.88
CA ALA A 58 -0.61 -3.90 6.53
C ALA A 58 -0.80 -4.10 8.05
N GLN A 59 -1.46 -3.15 8.73
CA GLN A 59 -1.80 -3.27 10.15
C GLN A 59 -2.68 -4.50 10.40
N THR A 60 -3.68 -4.74 9.56
CA THR A 60 -4.57 -5.91 9.69
C THR A 60 -3.81 -7.22 9.55
N LEU A 61 -2.90 -7.31 8.57
CA LEU A 61 -2.06 -8.48 8.36
C LEU A 61 -1.13 -8.74 9.55
N ILE A 62 -0.46 -7.69 10.04
CA ILE A 62 0.46 -7.79 11.18
C ILE A 62 -0.28 -8.20 12.44
N SER A 63 -1.44 -7.61 12.73
CA SER A 63 -2.24 -7.96 13.92
C SER A 63 -2.64 -9.43 13.93
N ARG A 64 -3.03 -9.99 12.78
CA ARG A 64 -3.33 -11.43 12.67
C ARG A 64 -2.10 -12.27 12.99
N ARG A 65 -0.94 -11.90 12.42
CA ARG A 65 0.30 -12.64 12.67
C ARG A 65 0.74 -12.57 14.14
N MET A 66 0.51 -11.46 14.82
CA MET A 66 0.79 -11.34 16.26
C MET A 66 -0.11 -12.25 17.09
N ILE A 67 -1.40 -12.37 16.74
CA ILE A 67 -2.32 -13.31 17.40
C ILE A 67 -1.81 -14.75 17.23
N ASP A 68 -1.46 -15.15 16.01
CA ASP A 68 -0.91 -16.49 15.74
C ASP A 68 0.34 -16.77 16.58
N LEU A 69 1.28 -15.81 16.64
CA LEU A 69 2.49 -15.95 17.46
C LEU A 69 2.18 -16.07 18.96
N ASN A 70 1.18 -15.34 19.45
CA ASN A 70 0.79 -15.40 20.86
C ASN A 70 0.18 -16.77 21.20
N ASP A 71 -0.66 -17.30 20.32
CA ASP A 71 -1.25 -18.64 20.47
C ASP A 71 -0.16 -19.72 20.47
N ASP A 72 0.84 -19.62 19.58
CA ASP A 72 2.00 -20.52 19.55
C ASP A 72 2.82 -20.46 20.85
N MET A 73 3.04 -19.26 21.39
CA MET A 73 3.73 -19.08 22.68
C MET A 73 2.95 -19.69 23.84
N ASP A 74 1.63 -19.48 23.88
CA ASP A 74 0.75 -20.05 24.91
C ASP A 74 0.74 -21.58 24.85
N ALA A 75 0.79 -22.17 23.64
CA ALA A 75 0.89 -23.60 23.46
C ALA A 75 2.21 -24.15 24.03
N LEU A 76 3.34 -23.50 23.76
CA LEU A 76 4.65 -23.88 24.33
C LEU A 76 4.66 -23.79 25.86
N ALA A 77 4.10 -22.73 26.44
CA ALA A 77 4.01 -22.59 27.90
C ALA A 77 3.18 -23.70 28.58
N ARG A 78 2.14 -24.21 27.90
CA ARG A 78 1.34 -25.35 28.39
C ARG A 78 2.10 -26.68 28.34
N LEU A 79 3.02 -26.84 27.39
CA LEU A 79 3.87 -28.03 27.32
C LEU A 79 4.87 -28.07 28.49
N GLU A 80 5.49 -26.94 28.83
CA GLU A 80 6.40 -26.86 29.99
C GLU A 80 5.69 -27.17 31.32
N THR A 81 4.44 -26.75 31.47
CA THR A 81 3.64 -27.00 32.70
C THR A 81 3.11 -28.43 32.81
N THR A 82 2.98 -29.16 31.70
CA THR A 82 2.57 -30.59 31.69
C THR A 82 3.75 -31.56 31.84
N VAL A 83 4.98 -31.13 31.52
CA VAL A 83 6.19 -31.96 31.63
C VAL A 83 6.86 -31.87 33.02
N SER A 84 6.46 -30.93 33.87
CA SER A 84 6.89 -30.87 35.28
C SER A 84 5.85 -31.42 36.27
N PRO A 85 5.70 -32.74 36.38
CA PRO A 85 5.40 -33.39 37.64
C PRO A 85 6.58 -34.29 38.00
N ARG A 86 7.72 -33.71 38.38
CA ARG A 86 8.79 -34.48 39.02
C ARG A 86 9.36 -33.76 40.25
N LYS A 87 8.78 -34.19 41.37
CA LYS A 87 9.25 -34.17 42.77
C LYS A 87 9.32 -32.82 43.47
#